data_AF-A0A7U9X743-F1
#
_entry.id   AF-A0A7U9X743-F1
#
_cell.length_a   1.000
_cell.length_b   1.000
_cell.length_c   1.000
_cell.angle_alpha   90.00
_cell.angle_beta   90.00
_cell.angle_gamma   90.00
#
_symmetry.space_group_name_H-M   'P 1'
#
loop_
_entity.id
_entity.type
_entity.pdbx_description
1 polymer ?
#
loop_
_entity_poly.entity_id
_entity_poly.type
_entity_poly.pdbx_seq_one_letter_code
_entity_poly.pdbx_strand_id
1 'polypeptide(L)'
;MFTNKEKKLIGEDYFTIIRETERYIEFLSNNTRHCWIICKNPGGVDVPIMIYHKHSRKTTYYHKHWKTWSVARAVESIKQHDRYVLGAAG
;
A
#
# COMPACT_ATOMS: atom_id res chain seq x y z
N MET A 1 12.52 -2.86 -8.71
CA MET A 1 11.46 -3.90 -8.75
C MET A 1 11.17 -4.43 -7.34
N PHE A 2 9.98 -4.99 -7.13
CA PHE A 2 9.60 -5.69 -5.89
C PHE A 2 10.14 -7.13 -5.89
N THR A 3 10.64 -7.59 -4.76
CA THR A 3 11.07 -8.98 -4.58
C THR A 3 9.86 -9.89 -4.37
N ASN A 4 10.00 -11.19 -4.61
CA ASN A 4 8.94 -12.17 -4.35
C ASN A 4 8.49 -12.18 -2.87
N LYS A 5 9.41 -11.94 -1.93
CA LYS A 5 9.08 -11.80 -0.50
C LYS A 5 8.16 -10.60 -0.24
N GLU A 6 8.45 -9.47 -0.88
CA GLU A 6 7.64 -8.26 -0.75
C GLU A 6 6.27 -8.40 -1.42
N LYS A 7 6.22 -9.05 -2.59
CA LYS A 7 4.95 -9.37 -3.25
C LYS A 7 4.11 -10.29 -2.38
N LYS A 8 4.70 -11.28 -1.71
CA LYS A 8 3.99 -12.15 -0.78
C LYS A 8 3.39 -11.37 0.40
N LEU A 9 4.14 -10.43 0.98
CA LEU A 9 3.62 -9.56 2.06
C LEU A 9 2.42 -8.72 1.64
N ILE A 10 2.38 -8.29 0.38
CA ILE A 10 1.25 -7.51 -0.17
C ILE A 10 0.13 -8.43 -0.68
N GLY A 11 0.45 -9.62 -1.17
CA GLY A 11 -0.48 -10.57 -1.79
C GLY A 11 -1.07 -11.60 -0.83
N GLU A 12 -0.89 -11.44 0.48
CA GLU A 12 -1.66 -12.17 1.49
C GLU A 12 -3.15 -11.83 1.40
N ASP A 13 -4.03 -12.71 1.89
CA ASP A 13 -5.51 -12.58 1.89
C ASP A 13 -6.05 -11.27 2.50
N TYR A 14 -5.19 -10.50 3.15
CA TYR A 14 -5.50 -9.18 3.69
C TYR A 14 -5.77 -8.14 2.57
N PHE A 15 -5.12 -8.26 1.41
CA PHE A 15 -5.25 -7.30 0.31
C PHE A 15 -5.64 -7.99 -1.00
N THR A 16 -6.31 -7.23 -1.88
CA THR A 16 -6.54 -7.64 -3.27
C THR A 16 -5.68 -6.79 -4.19
N ILE A 17 -4.72 -7.39 -4.90
CA ILE A 17 -3.90 -6.70 -5.88
C ILE A 17 -4.76 -6.26 -7.06
N ILE A 18 -4.69 -4.98 -7.43
CA ILE A 18 -5.35 -4.41 -8.61
C ILE A 18 -4.38 -4.37 -9.79
N ARG A 19 -3.15 -3.89 -9.54
CA ARG A 19 -2.15 -3.69 -10.58
C ARG A 19 -0.75 -3.86 -10.01
N GLU A 20 0.08 -4.57 -10.76
CA GLU A 20 1.50 -4.69 -10.50
C GLU A 20 2.29 -4.08 -11.65
N THR A 21 3.30 -3.28 -11.32
CA THR A 21 4.26 -2.72 -12.27
C THR A 21 5.67 -2.82 -11.68
N GLU A 22 6.68 -2.48 -12.47
CA GLU A 22 8.07 -2.46 -11.97
C GLU A 22 8.30 -1.44 -10.84
N ARG A 23 7.50 -0.37 -10.84
CA ARG A 23 7.66 0.79 -9.94
C ARG A 23 6.67 0.79 -8.80
N TYR A 24 5.49 0.22 -8.96
CA TYR A 24 4.47 0.25 -7.91
C TYR A 24 3.53 -0.94 -7.96
N ILE A 25 2.94 -1.24 -6.81
CA ILE A 25 1.82 -2.17 -6.67
C ILE A 25 0.64 -1.37 -6.13
N GLU A 26 -0.48 -1.43 -6.85
CA GLU A 26 -1.78 -0.90 -6.46
C GLU A 26 -2.66 -2.05 -5.96
N PHE A 27 -3.30 -1.85 -4.82
CA PHE A 27 -4.12 -2.87 -4.18
C PHE A 27 -5.22 -2.25 -3.32
N LEU A 28 -6.19 -3.09 -2.95
CA LEU A 28 -7.27 -2.76 -2.03
C LEU A 28 -7.04 -3.44 -0.70
N SER A 29 -7.33 -2.76 0.41
CA SER A 29 -7.59 -3.46 1.67
C SER A 29 -8.93 -4.19 1.58
N ASN A 30 -8.94 -5.49 1.89
CA ASN A 30 -10.18 -6.26 1.94
C ASN A 30 -11.05 -5.85 3.13
N ASN A 31 -10.46 -5.23 4.16
CA ASN A 31 -11.16 -4.83 5.37
C ASN A 31 -11.86 -3.47 5.24
N THR A 32 -11.22 -2.49 4.61
CA THR A 32 -11.76 -1.11 4.50
C THR A 32 -12.18 -0.73 3.09
N ARG A 33 -11.85 -1.55 2.08
CA ARG A 33 -12.03 -1.24 0.65
C ARG A 33 -11.28 0.01 0.17
N HIS A 34 -10.41 0.57 1.01
CA HIS A 34 -9.52 1.66 0.65
C HIS A 34 -8.49 1.19 -0.37
N CYS A 35 -8.11 2.09 -1.27
CA CYS A 35 -7.14 1.80 -2.30
C CYS A 35 -5.76 2.36 -1.90
N TRP A 36 -4.73 1.57 -2.14
CA TRP A 36 -3.37 1.83 -1.71
C TRP A 36 -2.40 1.62 -2.86
N ILE A 37 -1.33 2.41 -2.87
CA ILE A 37 -0.18 2.22 -3.74
C ILE A 37 1.08 2.20 -2.89
N ILE A 38 1.88 1.15 -3.03
CA ILE A 38 3.28 1.15 -2.59
C ILE A 38 4.15 1.37 -3.82
N CYS A 39 4.93 2.44 -3.82
CA CYS A 39 5.79 2.84 -4.93
C CYS A 39 7.27 2.75 -4.51
N LYS A 40 8.04 2.04 -5.34
CA LYS A 40 9.50 1.91 -5.32
C LYS A 40 10.09 2.60 -6.52
N ASN A 41 11.12 3.42 -6.30
CA ASN A 41 11.87 4.01 -7.41
C ASN A 41 12.89 2.99 -7.95
N PRO A 42 12.82 2.57 -9.22
CA PRO A 42 13.72 1.54 -9.76
C PRO A 42 15.19 1.99 -9.88
N GLY A 43 15.48 3.29 -9.90
CA GLY A 43 16.83 3.82 -10.08
C GLY A 43 17.56 4.24 -8.80
N GLY A 44 16.96 4.07 -7.63
CA GLY A 44 17.46 4.69 -6.39
C GLY A 44 17.91 3.68 -5.36
N VAL A 45 19.22 3.38 -5.34
CA VAL A 45 19.86 3.06 -4.07
C VAL A 45 19.67 4.31 -3.20
N ASP A 46 19.07 4.16 -2.01
CA ASP A 46 18.77 5.26 -1.08
C ASP A 46 17.54 6.14 -1.39
N VAL A 47 16.56 5.64 -2.15
CA VAL A 47 15.25 6.31 -2.31
C VAL A 47 14.18 5.66 -1.42
N PRO A 48 13.44 6.45 -0.62
CA PRO A 48 12.39 5.90 0.24
C PRO A 48 11.22 5.32 -0.58
N ILE A 49 10.59 4.31 -0.01
CA ILE A 49 9.32 3.75 -0.46
C ILE A 49 8.21 4.74 -0.11
N MET A 50 7.39 5.05 -1.11
CA MET A 50 6.29 6.00 -0.99
C MET A 50 4.96 5.25 -0.89
N ILE A 51 4.09 5.67 0.02
CA ILE A 51 2.76 5.12 0.20
C ILE A 51 1.73 6.16 -0.21
N TYR A 52 0.79 5.78 -1.06
CA TYR A 52 -0.32 6.62 -1.46
C TYR A 52 -1.66 5.96 -1.16
N HIS A 53 -2.68 6.77 -0.91
CA HIS A 53 -3.97 6.32 -0.43
C HIS A 53 -5.13 7.08 -1.07
N LYS A 54 -6.25 6.40 -1.24
CA LYS A 54 -7.57 7.02 -1.38
C LYS A 54 -8.64 6.12 -0.75
N HIS A 55 -9.69 6.74 -0.24
CA HIS A 55 -10.74 6.06 0.51
C HIS A 55 -11.63 5.16 -0.36
N SER A 56 -11.73 5.42 -1.66
CA SER A 56 -12.53 4.59 -2.56
C SER A 56 -12.00 4.59 -3.99
N ARG A 57 -12.43 3.60 -4.79
CA ARG A 57 -12.13 3.55 -6.23
C ARG A 57 -12.67 4.77 -6.99
N LYS A 58 -13.78 5.35 -6.53
CA LYS A 58 -14.44 6.52 -7.13
C LYS A 58 -13.66 7.82 -6.86
N THR A 59 -12.85 7.87 -5.81
CA THR A 59 -12.01 9.02 -5.53
C THR A 59 -10.99 9.18 -6.66
N THR A 60 -10.94 10.37 -7.27
CA THR A 60 -10.15 10.61 -8.49
C THR A 60 -8.65 10.47 -8.25
N TYR A 61 -8.15 11.03 -7.16
CA TYR A 61 -6.72 11.14 -6.91
C TYR A 61 -6.29 10.40 -5.64
N TYR A 62 -5.11 9.79 -5.74
CA TYR A 62 -4.38 9.30 -4.59
C TYR A 62 -3.63 10.47 -3.94
N HIS A 63 -3.66 10.55 -2.61
CA HIS A 63 -2.81 11.47 -1.86
C HIS A 63 -1.61 10.71 -1.27
N LYS A 64 -0.51 11.43 -1.03
CA LYS A 64 0.65 10.88 -0.32
C LYS A 64 0.25 10.64 1.13
N HIS A 65 0.30 9.38 1.54
CA HIS A 65 -0.01 8.97 2.92
C HIS A 65 1.24 9.00 3.79
N TRP A 66 2.30 8.32 3.36
CA TRP A 66 3.52 8.17 4.17
C TRP A 66 4.75 7.83 3.33
N LYS A 67 5.92 7.74 3.99
CA LYS A 67 7.18 7.26 3.41
C LYS A 67 7.91 6.36 4.40
N THR A 68 8.60 5.34 3.89
CA THR A 68 9.38 4.40 4.71
C THR A 68 10.52 3.78 3.90
N TRP A 69 11.32 2.92 4.52
CA TRP A 69 12.50 2.29 3.90
C TRP A 69 12.33 0.78 3.66
N SER A 70 11.20 0.19 4.07
CA SER A 70 10.91 -1.22 3.79
C SER A 70 9.44 -1.44 3.46
N VAL A 71 9.16 -2.41 2.58
CA VAL A 71 7.78 -2.79 2.22
C VAL A 71 7.05 -3.36 3.43
N ALA A 72 7.74 -4.09 4.32
CA ALA A 72 7.16 -4.63 5.54
C ALA A 72 6.56 -3.52 6.43
N ARG A 73 7.30 -2.43 6.68
CA ARG A 73 6.78 -1.28 7.44
C ARG A 73 5.65 -0.56 6.72
N ALA A 74 5.69 -0.52 5.38
CA ALA A 74 4.58 0.05 4.61
C ALA A 74 3.30 -0.76 4.79
N VAL A 75 3.39 -2.09 4.68
CA VAL A 75 2.27 -3.02 4.91
C VAL A 75 1.74 -2.89 6.34
N GLU A 76 2.61 -2.86 7.34
CA GLU A 76 2.21 -2.72 8.74
C GLU A 76 1.46 -1.41 9.01
N SER A 77 1.96 -0.29 8.48
CA SER A 77 1.29 1.01 8.60
C SER A 77 -0.09 1.02 7.95
N ILE A 78 -0.26 0.37 6.80
CA ILE A 78 -1.57 0.23 6.16
C ILE A 78 -2.51 -0.63 7.02
N LYS A 79 -2.04 -1.75 7.57
CA LYS A 79 -2.83 -2.58 8.49
C LYS A 79 -3.22 -1.81 9.75
N GLN A 80 -2.34 -0.95 10.28
CA GLN A 80 -2.65 -0.09 11.42
C GLN A 80 -3.69 0.98 11.08
N HIS A 81 -3.59 1.59 9.90
CA HIS A 81 -4.60 2.51 9.40
C HIS A 81 -5.97 1.84 9.30
N ASP A 82 -6.04 0.63 8.76
CA ASP A 82 -7.30 -0.11 8.68
C ASP A 82 -7.90 -0.37 10.06
N ARG A 83 -7.08 -0.79 11.06
CA ARG A 83 -7.56 -0.96 12.43
C ARG A 83 -8.14 0.32 13.02
N TYR A 84 -7.49 1.46 12.77
CA TYR A 84 -7.99 2.76 13.21
C TYR A 84 -9.34 3.09 12.56
N VAL A 85 -9.48 2.92 11.25
CA VAL A 85 -10.72 3.18 10.51
C VAL A 85 -11.86 2.28 11.00
N LEU A 86 -11.58 0.99 11.22
CA LEU A 86 -12.58 0.04 11.71
C LEU A 86 -12.99 0.32 13.16
N GLY A 87 -12.04 0.74 14.01
CA GLY A 87 -12.32 1.10 15.40
C GLY A 87 -13.06 2.43 15.56
N ALA A 88 -12.86 3.38 14.64
CA ALA A 88 -13.59 4.66 14.62
C ALA A 88 -15.00 4.55 14.01
N ALA A 89 -15.35 3.40 13.42
CA ALA A 89 -16.66 3.15 12.83
C ALA A 89 -17.66 2.47 13.79
N GLY A 90 -17.24 2.20 15.03
CA GLY A 90 -18.09 1.72 16.13
C GLY A 90 -18.43 2.83 17.10
#